data_AF-A0A5D0U196-F1
#
_entry.id   AF-A0A5D0U196-F1
#
_cell.length_a   1.000
_cell.length_b   1.000
_cell.length_c   1.000
_cell.angle_alpha   90.00
_cell.angle_beta   90.00
_cell.angle_gamma   90.00
#
_symmetry.space_group_name_H-M   'P 1'
#
loop_
_entity.id
_entity.type
_entity.pdbx_description
1 polymer ?
#
loop_
_entity_poly.entity_id
_entity_poly.type
_entity_poly.pdbx_seq_one_letter_code
_entity_poly.pdbx_strand_id
1 'polypeptide(L)'
;MLLKCSGWACMRLISVSKARGGNPVAVNDPEHFAIEFMICEDCGDNFCDLCHAPGTRFRAPRCASCGGRLAPGKRLEQLSGRPRPPAVEHLRRGVELVESERPEDALAELGEAIRLRPEYAAAHYWRGGALVQLDRGAEAVDAFENALRHNPSNVDALYEKAGAFARMERIEDAIDAYDRTIALQPGFPAAHLNRAVLVLDQDRDAEALAAADHVLALLTAGRTRGGSTYDAASAHSIKGAALVKLGRFAEALPFIDYAIDNGLDSWNDYYNKAYALDRLGRTEEADLARGISDSLREA
;
A
#
# COMPACT_ATOMS: atom_id res chain seq x y z
N MET A 1 24.17 21.15 23.59
CA MET A 1 24.21 20.30 22.36
C MET A 1 23.02 20.69 21.50
N LEU A 2 23.18 20.70 20.18
CA LEU A 2 22.08 20.96 19.25
C LEU A 2 21.73 19.67 18.52
N LEU A 3 20.45 19.32 18.49
CA LEU A 3 19.92 18.24 17.65
C LEU A 3 19.13 18.85 16.49
N LYS A 4 19.01 18.10 15.40
CA LYS A 4 18.10 18.45 14.31
C LYS A 4 16.74 17.81 14.56
N CYS A 5 15.67 18.54 14.22
CA CYS A 5 14.35 17.94 14.13
C CYS A 5 14.29 17.01 12.91
N SER A 6 13.73 15.80 13.09
CA SER A 6 13.44 14.82 12.04
C SER A 6 12.06 15.03 11.41
N GLY A 7 11.35 16.11 11.78
CA GLY A 7 10.08 16.48 11.18
C GLY A 7 10.24 16.89 9.71
N TRP A 8 9.30 16.47 8.86
CA TRP A 8 9.36 16.77 7.42
C TRP A 8 9.42 18.28 7.16
N ALA A 9 10.44 18.71 6.39
CA ALA A 9 10.75 20.11 6.08
C ALA A 9 10.94 21.03 7.32
N CYS A 10 11.16 20.48 8.50
CA CYS A 10 11.38 21.26 9.71
C CYS A 10 12.84 21.68 9.81
N MET A 11 13.08 23.00 9.81
CA MET A 11 14.44 23.57 9.93
C MET A 11 14.82 23.93 11.37
N ARG A 12 13.93 23.69 12.35
CA ARG A 12 14.19 24.03 13.75
C ARG A 12 15.29 23.15 14.36
N LEU A 13 16.14 23.78 15.15
CA LEU A 13 17.14 23.10 15.97
C LEU A 13 16.59 22.86 17.37
N ILE A 14 16.96 21.74 17.98
CA ILE A 14 16.57 21.40 19.34
C ILE A 14 17.77 21.68 20.24
N SER A 15 17.59 22.61 21.18
CA SER A 15 18.59 23.01 22.14
C SER A 15 18.53 22.14 23.38
N VAL A 16 19.50 21.23 23.49
CA VAL A 16 19.68 20.39 24.67
C VAL A 16 20.69 21.06 25.59
N SER A 17 20.18 21.61 26.70
CA SER A 17 20.99 22.31 27.72
C SER A 17 20.82 21.65 29.09
N LYS A 18 21.94 21.49 29.81
CA LYS A 18 21.92 21.11 31.24
C LYS A 18 21.67 22.30 32.17
N ALA A 19 21.71 23.52 31.64
CA ALA A 19 21.44 24.72 32.41
C ALA A 19 19.96 24.77 32.81
N ARG A 20 19.70 25.07 34.08
CA ARG A 20 18.35 25.24 34.62
C ARG A 20 17.67 26.40 33.89
N GLY A 21 16.58 26.12 33.18
CA GLY A 21 15.87 27.10 32.34
C GLY A 21 16.26 27.11 30.86
N GLY A 22 17.16 26.22 30.41
CA GLY A 22 17.54 26.11 29.00
C GLY A 22 18.68 27.04 28.58
N ASN A 23 19.04 27.00 27.29
CA ASN A 23 20.03 27.91 26.72
C ASN A 23 19.37 29.29 26.46
N PRO A 24 19.89 30.42 26.99
CA PRO A 24 19.30 31.74 26.80
C PRO A 24 19.07 32.13 25.33
N VAL A 25 19.94 31.70 24.41
CA VAL A 25 19.77 31.97 22.97
C VAL A 25 18.52 31.28 22.43
N ALA A 26 18.31 30.02 22.81
CA ALA A 26 17.15 29.25 22.38
C ALA A 26 15.85 29.73 23.02
N VAL A 27 15.91 30.23 24.26
CA VAL A 27 14.76 30.83 24.95
C VAL A 27 14.33 32.13 24.27
N ASN A 28 15.29 32.92 23.79
CA ASN A 28 15.03 34.21 23.14
C ASN A 28 14.70 34.09 21.64
N ASP A 29 14.81 32.90 21.05
CA ASP A 29 14.50 32.63 19.64
C ASP A 29 13.69 31.32 19.51
N PRO A 30 12.43 31.30 19.97
CA PRO A 30 11.58 30.12 19.93
C PRO A 30 11.16 29.73 18.51
N GLU A 31 11.30 30.63 17.53
CA GLU A 31 10.96 30.33 16.13
C GLU A 31 11.96 29.35 15.52
N HIS A 32 13.25 29.55 15.75
CA HIS A 32 14.30 28.69 15.17
C HIS A 32 14.73 27.58 16.13
N PHE A 33 14.55 27.75 17.44
CA PHE A 33 14.96 26.78 18.44
C PHE A 33 13.78 26.20 19.22
N ALA A 34 13.85 24.90 19.49
CA ALA A 34 13.01 24.20 20.44
C ALA A 34 13.80 23.81 21.69
N ILE A 35 13.18 23.96 22.85
CA ILE A 35 13.72 23.50 24.14
C ILE A 35 12.97 22.27 24.68
N GLU A 36 11.73 22.07 24.24
CA GLU A 36 10.93 20.86 24.45
C GLU A 36 10.87 20.04 23.16
N PHE A 37 10.99 18.72 23.28
CA PHE A 37 11.03 17.80 22.15
C PHE A 37 10.72 16.37 22.58
N MET A 38 10.45 15.51 21.61
CA MET A 38 10.26 14.07 21.79
C MET A 38 11.32 13.29 21.03
N ILE A 39 11.56 12.05 21.47
CA ILE A 39 12.52 11.12 20.87
C ILE A 39 11.79 9.82 20.56
N CYS A 40 12.02 9.25 19.39
CA CYS A 40 11.52 7.93 19.08
C CYS A 40 12.32 6.84 19.82
N GLU A 41 11.62 6.01 20.59
CA GLU A 41 12.24 4.89 21.33
C GLU A 41 12.70 3.74 20.43
N ASP A 42 12.23 3.69 19.17
CA ASP A 42 12.60 2.65 18.21
C ASP A 42 13.75 3.10 17.28
N CYS A 43 13.66 4.28 16.65
CA CYS A 43 14.68 4.76 15.69
C CYS A 43 15.64 5.83 16.21
N GLY A 44 15.35 6.47 17.36
CA GLY A 44 16.18 7.54 17.94
C GLY A 44 15.97 8.93 17.32
N ASP A 45 15.04 9.10 16.38
CA ASP A 45 14.72 10.40 15.79
C ASP A 45 14.17 11.41 16.80
N ASN A 46 14.44 12.70 16.56
CA ASN A 46 14.08 13.78 17.48
C ASN A 46 13.03 14.69 16.83
N PHE A 47 11.96 15.04 17.54
CA PHE A 47 10.88 15.88 17.03
C PHE A 47 10.63 17.06 17.95
N CYS A 48 10.77 18.29 17.44
CA CYS A 48 10.51 19.51 18.24
C CYS A 48 9.03 19.60 18.67
N ASP A 49 8.76 20.34 19.74
CA ASP A 49 7.43 20.77 20.20
C ASP A 49 6.42 21.07 19.09
N LEU A 50 6.79 21.85 18.08
CA LEU A 50 5.88 22.17 16.97
C LEU A 50 5.56 20.97 16.06
N CYS A 51 6.48 20.03 15.86
CA CYS A 51 6.22 18.87 15.00
C CYS A 51 5.37 17.79 15.68
N HIS A 52 5.20 17.84 17.00
CA HIS A 52 4.40 16.85 17.74
C HIS A 52 3.30 17.46 18.61
N ALA A 53 3.03 18.77 18.49
CA ALA A 53 1.96 19.42 19.23
C ALA A 53 0.58 18.85 18.83
N PRO A 54 -0.38 18.78 19.77
CA PRO A 54 -1.76 18.38 19.47
C PRO A 54 -2.36 19.25 18.35
N GLY A 55 -2.94 18.62 17.32
CA GLY A 55 -3.57 19.33 16.20
C GLY A 55 -2.64 19.73 15.05
N THR A 56 -1.35 19.39 15.13
CA THR A 56 -0.42 19.51 13.98
C THR A 56 -0.75 18.47 12.90
N ARG A 57 -0.21 18.66 11.67
CA ARG A 57 -0.37 17.70 10.54
C ARG A 57 0.01 16.26 10.92
N PHE A 58 0.87 16.08 11.92
CA PHE A 58 1.27 14.80 12.48
C PHE A 58 0.37 14.44 13.68
N ARG A 59 -0.82 13.91 13.42
CA ARG A 59 -1.72 13.45 14.50
C ARG A 59 -1.14 12.20 15.19
N ALA A 60 -1.11 12.23 16.53
CA ALA A 60 -0.79 11.15 17.49
C ALA A 60 0.71 10.96 17.87
N PRO A 61 1.02 10.45 19.08
CA PRO A 61 2.36 10.43 19.69
C PRO A 61 3.25 9.31 19.12
N ARG A 62 3.28 9.18 17.79
CA ARG A 62 4.07 8.18 17.07
C ARG A 62 5.08 8.89 16.18
N CYS A 63 6.22 8.25 16.01
CA CYS A 63 7.32 8.74 15.18
C CYS A 63 6.86 8.87 13.72
N ALA A 64 7.06 10.04 13.12
CA ALA A 64 6.72 10.26 11.71
C ALA A 64 7.63 9.45 10.76
N SER A 65 8.83 9.05 11.20
CA SER A 65 9.77 8.26 10.40
C SER A 65 9.48 6.76 10.42
N CYS A 66 9.14 6.19 11.59
CA CYS A 66 9.02 4.74 11.76
C CYS A 66 7.76 4.26 12.49
N GLY A 67 6.85 5.15 12.88
CA GLY A 67 5.63 4.79 13.62
C GLY A 67 5.83 4.33 15.07
N GLY A 68 7.09 4.29 15.52
CA GLY A 68 7.51 3.91 16.87
C GLY A 68 7.01 4.88 17.95
N ARG A 69 7.05 4.43 19.20
CA ARG A 69 6.60 5.24 20.35
C ARG A 69 7.51 6.45 20.55
N LEU A 70 6.92 7.62 20.78
CA LEU A 70 7.65 8.82 21.18
C LEU A 70 7.72 8.92 22.70
N ALA A 71 8.90 9.24 23.23
CA ALA A 71 9.15 9.53 24.63
C ALA A 71 9.64 10.99 24.81
N PRO A 72 9.40 11.60 25.99
CA PRO A 72 9.89 12.95 26.29
C PRO A 72 11.41 13.11 26.18
N GLY A 73 11.86 14.20 25.56
CA GLY A 73 13.26 14.52 25.28
C GLY A 73 14.15 14.67 26.53
N LYS A 74 13.56 14.90 27.71
CA LYS A 74 14.28 14.85 29.00
C LYS A 74 14.97 13.50 29.27
N ARG A 75 14.60 12.43 28.56
CA ARG A 75 15.25 11.12 28.60
C ARG A 75 16.37 10.96 27.58
N LEU A 76 16.78 12.01 26.87
CA LEU A 76 17.77 11.92 25.79
C LEU A 76 19.04 11.18 26.21
N GLU A 77 19.64 11.50 27.36
CA GLU A 77 20.87 10.82 27.78
C GLU A 77 20.67 9.32 28.05
N GLN A 78 19.45 8.89 28.38
CA GLN A 78 19.10 7.48 28.59
C GLN A 78 18.81 6.74 27.27
N LEU A 79 18.44 7.48 26.23
CA LEU A 79 18.00 6.96 24.94
C LEU A 79 19.04 7.15 23.83
N SER A 80 19.92 8.14 23.96
CA SER A 80 20.95 8.48 22.99
C SER A 80 22.03 7.41 23.00
N GLY A 81 22.37 6.90 21.81
CA GLY A 81 23.35 5.82 21.65
C GLY A 81 22.87 4.46 22.16
N ARG A 82 21.61 4.33 22.63
CA ARG A 82 21.05 3.00 22.89
C ARG A 82 20.95 2.24 21.57
N PRO A 83 21.35 0.96 21.53
CA PRO A 83 21.05 0.13 20.38
C PRO A 83 19.54 0.07 20.20
N ARG A 84 19.10 -0.06 18.94
CA ARG A 84 17.68 -0.27 18.65
C ARG A 84 17.18 -1.49 19.41
N PRO A 85 15.93 -1.50 19.89
CA PRO A 85 15.37 -2.69 20.52
C PRO A 85 15.55 -3.90 19.61
N PRO A 86 15.94 -5.09 20.12
CA PRO A 86 16.20 -6.25 19.29
C PRO A 86 15.04 -6.59 18.33
N ALA A 87 13.78 -6.42 18.77
CA ALA A 87 12.60 -6.61 17.92
C ALA A 87 12.58 -5.69 16.68
N VAL A 88 13.05 -4.45 16.82
CA VAL A 88 13.13 -3.46 15.72
C VAL A 88 14.24 -3.84 14.75
N GLU A 89 15.37 -4.32 15.27
CA GLU A 89 16.50 -4.75 14.43
C GLU A 89 16.16 -6.01 13.62
N HIS A 90 15.53 -7.00 14.27
CA HIS A 90 14.98 -8.18 13.62
C HIS A 90 13.93 -7.82 12.56
N LEU A 91 13.02 -6.88 12.84
CA LEU A 91 12.09 -6.38 11.83
C LEU A 91 12.84 -5.80 10.63
N ARG A 92 13.80 -4.89 10.87
CA ARG A 92 14.54 -4.22 9.79
C ARG A 92 15.24 -5.21 8.88
N ARG A 93 15.94 -6.21 9.45
CA ARG A 93 16.57 -7.28 8.67
C ARG A 93 15.54 -8.13 7.92
N GLY A 94 14.42 -8.45 8.56
CA GLY A 94 13.31 -9.15 7.92
C GLY A 94 12.79 -8.43 6.68
N VAL A 95 12.58 -7.11 6.76
CA VAL A 95 12.16 -6.29 5.60
C VAL A 95 13.20 -6.34 4.49
N GLU A 96 14.47 -6.11 4.81
CA GLU A 96 15.56 -6.14 3.81
C GLU A 96 15.66 -7.50 3.10
N LEU A 97 15.41 -8.60 3.81
CA LEU A 97 15.39 -9.94 3.25
C LEU A 97 14.18 -10.18 2.33
N VAL A 98 13.00 -9.65 2.67
CA VAL A 98 11.82 -9.69 1.78
C VAL A 98 12.08 -8.91 0.48
N GLU A 99 12.67 -7.73 0.58
CA GLU A 99 13.01 -6.88 -0.57
C GLU A 99 14.13 -7.49 -1.44
N SER A 100 14.99 -8.31 -0.84
CA SER A 100 16.07 -9.03 -1.52
C SER A 100 15.67 -10.42 -2.02
N GLU A 101 14.36 -10.72 -2.10
CA GLU A 101 13.82 -12.01 -2.56
C GLU A 101 14.35 -13.23 -1.78
N ARG A 102 14.56 -13.07 -0.47
CA ARG A 102 14.96 -14.14 0.46
C ARG A 102 13.89 -14.37 1.55
N PRO A 103 12.67 -14.76 1.17
CA PRO A 103 11.54 -14.81 2.10
C PRO A 103 11.71 -15.85 3.22
N GLU A 104 12.40 -16.98 3.02
CA GLU A 104 12.62 -17.96 4.10
C GLU A 104 13.47 -17.38 5.24
N ASP A 105 14.57 -16.69 4.91
CA ASP A 105 15.42 -16.03 5.89
C ASP A 105 14.65 -14.88 6.57
N ALA A 106 13.82 -14.16 5.81
CA ALA A 106 12.97 -13.12 6.36
C ALA A 106 12.02 -13.67 7.43
N LEU A 107 11.42 -14.85 7.22
CA LEU A 107 10.52 -15.46 8.20
C LEU A 107 11.19 -15.74 9.55
N ALA A 108 12.48 -16.10 9.55
CA ALA A 108 13.24 -16.31 10.78
C ALA A 108 13.42 -15.00 11.56
N GLU A 109 13.87 -13.94 10.88
CA GLU A 109 14.04 -12.61 11.49
C GLU A 109 12.70 -12.02 11.96
N LEU A 110 11.66 -12.11 11.15
CA LEU A 110 10.31 -11.64 11.51
C LEU A 110 9.73 -12.46 12.66
N GLY A 111 10.00 -13.76 12.72
CA GLY A 111 9.65 -14.63 13.83
C GLY A 111 10.28 -14.17 15.15
N GLU A 112 11.56 -13.81 15.14
CA GLU A 112 12.24 -13.27 16.32
C GLU A 112 11.70 -11.88 16.72
N ALA A 113 11.39 -11.01 15.74
CA ALA A 113 10.75 -9.72 16.01
C ALA A 113 9.41 -9.90 16.73
N ILE A 114 8.57 -10.84 16.26
CA ILE A 114 7.28 -11.18 16.86
C ILE A 114 7.47 -11.83 18.24
N ARG A 115 8.43 -12.75 18.40
CA ARG A 115 8.71 -13.39 19.70
C ARG A 115 9.08 -12.34 20.77
N LEU A 116 9.85 -11.33 20.39
CA LEU A 116 10.30 -10.25 21.27
C LEU A 116 9.23 -9.17 21.52
N ARG A 117 8.34 -8.95 20.54
CA ARG A 117 7.23 -7.98 20.62
C ARG A 117 6.00 -8.58 19.91
N PRO A 118 5.18 -9.41 20.60
CA PRO A 118 4.07 -10.13 19.97
C PRO A 118 3.03 -9.24 19.29
N GLU A 119 2.85 -8.01 19.78
CA GLU A 119 1.94 -7.01 19.26
C GLU A 119 2.50 -6.18 18.10
N TYR A 120 3.67 -6.55 17.55
CA TYR A 120 4.35 -5.77 16.52
C TYR A 120 3.68 -5.93 15.15
N ALA A 121 2.63 -5.14 14.92
CA ALA A 121 1.81 -5.19 13.70
C ALA A 121 2.64 -5.18 12.40
N ALA A 122 3.72 -4.39 12.34
CA ALA A 122 4.60 -4.34 11.17
C ALA A 122 5.30 -5.67 10.91
N ALA A 123 5.78 -6.37 11.95
CA ALA A 123 6.44 -7.67 11.79
C ALA A 123 5.46 -8.74 11.29
N HIS A 124 4.21 -8.72 11.76
CA HIS A 124 3.15 -9.59 11.24
C HIS A 124 2.81 -9.28 9.78
N TYR A 125 2.74 -7.99 9.40
CA TYR A 125 2.49 -7.59 8.01
C TYR A 125 3.59 -8.10 7.07
N TRP A 126 4.86 -7.83 7.40
CA TRP A 126 5.99 -8.28 6.59
C TRP A 126 6.11 -9.81 6.57
N ARG A 127 5.72 -10.49 7.66
CA ARG A 127 5.63 -11.96 7.67
C ARG A 127 4.58 -12.45 6.69
N GLY A 128 3.42 -11.79 6.62
CA GLY A 128 2.40 -12.07 5.60
C GLY A 128 2.95 -11.91 4.19
N GLY A 129 3.63 -10.80 3.90
CA GLY A 129 4.27 -10.57 2.59
C GLY A 129 5.31 -11.63 2.22
N ALA A 130 6.18 -12.03 3.15
CA ALA A 130 7.13 -13.13 2.94
C ALA A 130 6.43 -14.46 2.65
N LEU A 131 5.33 -14.76 3.35
CA LEU A 131 4.53 -15.97 3.11
C LEU A 131 3.80 -15.94 1.76
N VAL A 132 3.40 -14.75 1.29
CA VAL A 132 2.87 -14.57 -0.07
C VAL A 132 3.92 -14.94 -1.12
N GLN A 133 5.16 -14.46 -0.99
CA GLN A 133 6.26 -14.79 -1.93
C GLN A 133 6.58 -16.29 -1.95
N LEU A 134 6.33 -17.00 -0.85
CA LEU A 134 6.52 -18.44 -0.72
C LEU A 134 5.31 -19.28 -1.14
N ASP A 135 4.27 -18.64 -1.67
CA ASP A 135 2.99 -19.27 -2.01
C ASP A 135 2.28 -19.96 -0.82
N ARG A 136 2.55 -19.49 0.40
CA ARG A 136 1.94 -19.99 1.64
C ARG A 136 0.73 -19.16 2.04
N GLY A 137 -0.28 -19.16 1.17
CA GLY A 137 -1.45 -18.26 1.26
C GLY A 137 -2.20 -18.29 2.58
N ALA A 138 -2.48 -19.47 3.15
CA ALA A 138 -3.24 -19.60 4.40
C ALA A 138 -2.49 -18.97 5.59
N GLU A 139 -1.19 -19.24 5.70
CA GLU A 139 -0.35 -18.65 6.75
C GLU A 139 -0.16 -17.14 6.55
N ALA A 140 -0.13 -16.67 5.29
CA ALA A 140 -0.07 -15.25 4.98
C ALA A 140 -1.31 -14.53 5.50
N VAL A 141 -2.49 -15.10 5.28
CA VAL A 141 -3.76 -14.57 5.80
C VAL A 141 -3.71 -14.48 7.33
N ASP A 142 -3.29 -15.54 8.03
CA ASP A 142 -3.15 -15.51 9.49
C ASP A 142 -2.20 -14.40 9.95
N ALA A 143 -1.06 -14.22 9.28
CA ALA A 143 -0.11 -13.16 9.60
C ALA A 143 -0.73 -11.76 9.39
N PHE A 144 -1.44 -11.53 8.28
CA PHE A 144 -2.14 -10.26 8.04
C PHE A 144 -3.27 -10.03 9.07
N GLU A 145 -3.99 -11.06 9.50
CA GLU A 145 -4.98 -10.94 10.57
C GLU A 145 -4.36 -10.52 11.90
N ASN A 146 -3.20 -11.09 12.25
CA ASN A 146 -2.46 -10.66 13.44
C ASN A 146 -1.98 -9.20 13.30
N ALA A 147 -1.51 -8.79 12.11
CA ALA A 147 -1.15 -7.40 11.84
C ALA A 147 -2.35 -6.46 12.05
N LEU A 148 -3.52 -6.83 11.52
CA LEU A 148 -4.77 -6.07 11.62
C LEU A 148 -5.37 -6.06 13.03
N ARG A 149 -5.15 -7.11 13.83
CA ARG A 149 -5.54 -7.13 15.25
C ARG A 149 -4.85 -6.02 16.04
N HIS A 150 -3.59 -5.73 15.70
CA HIS A 150 -2.77 -4.73 16.38
C HIS A 150 -2.76 -3.36 15.68
N ASN A 151 -3.12 -3.31 14.40
CA ASN A 151 -3.37 -2.08 13.64
C ASN A 151 -4.56 -2.27 12.67
N PRO A 152 -5.81 -2.09 13.14
CA PRO A 152 -7.01 -2.32 12.32
C PRO A 152 -7.15 -1.41 11.10
N SER A 153 -6.43 -0.28 11.10
CA SER A 153 -6.42 0.71 10.01
C SER A 153 -5.29 0.50 8.99
N ASN A 154 -4.57 -0.62 9.06
CA ASN A 154 -3.52 -0.92 8.09
C ASN A 154 -4.14 -1.31 6.73
N VAL A 155 -4.27 -0.33 5.84
CA VAL A 155 -4.82 -0.48 4.49
C VAL A 155 -4.02 -1.48 3.66
N ASP A 156 -2.68 -1.46 3.76
CA ASP A 156 -1.82 -2.34 2.97
C ASP A 156 -1.99 -3.80 3.44
N ALA A 157 -2.11 -4.05 4.75
CA ALA A 157 -2.39 -5.39 5.26
C ALA A 157 -3.78 -5.92 4.85
N LEU A 158 -4.79 -5.07 4.73
CA LEU A 158 -6.12 -5.49 4.22
C LEU A 158 -6.06 -5.84 2.73
N TYR A 159 -5.38 -5.01 1.94
CA TYR A 159 -5.20 -5.21 0.51
C TYR A 159 -4.43 -6.51 0.21
N GLU A 160 -3.30 -6.73 0.87
CA GLU A 160 -2.50 -7.94 0.70
C GLU A 160 -3.23 -9.20 1.19
N LYS A 161 -4.02 -9.08 2.27
CA LYS A 161 -4.91 -10.16 2.73
C LYS A 161 -5.94 -10.52 1.65
N ALA A 162 -6.55 -9.52 1.01
CA ALA A 162 -7.50 -9.74 -0.08
C ALA A 162 -6.83 -10.46 -1.27
N GLY A 163 -5.63 -10.03 -1.67
CA GLY A 163 -4.83 -10.71 -2.69
C GLY A 163 -4.47 -12.14 -2.32
N ALA A 164 -4.14 -12.41 -1.06
CA ALA A 164 -3.89 -13.77 -0.57
C ALA A 164 -5.15 -14.65 -0.62
N PHE A 165 -6.33 -14.12 -0.28
CA PHE A 165 -7.59 -14.85 -0.45
C PHE A 165 -7.89 -15.15 -1.92
N ALA A 166 -7.68 -14.18 -2.82
CA ALA A 166 -7.92 -14.36 -4.25
C ALA A 166 -7.04 -15.48 -4.85
N ARG A 167 -5.74 -15.52 -4.49
CA ARG A 167 -4.83 -16.61 -4.92
C ARG A 167 -5.20 -17.99 -4.37
N MET A 168 -5.91 -18.05 -3.25
CA MET A 168 -6.46 -19.29 -2.69
C MET A 168 -7.86 -19.61 -3.22
N GLU A 169 -8.35 -18.89 -4.25
CA GLU A 169 -9.70 -19.02 -4.81
C GLU A 169 -10.82 -18.79 -3.78
N ARG A 170 -10.53 -18.11 -2.67
CA ARG A 170 -11.52 -17.70 -1.66
C ARG A 170 -12.13 -16.36 -2.06
N ILE A 171 -12.93 -16.39 -3.14
CA ILE A 171 -13.38 -15.18 -3.86
C ILE A 171 -14.20 -14.23 -2.97
N GLU A 172 -15.18 -14.73 -2.22
CA GLU A 172 -16.01 -13.88 -1.34
C GLU A 172 -15.19 -13.22 -0.23
N ASP A 173 -14.27 -13.96 0.40
CA ASP A 173 -13.38 -13.40 1.42
C ASP A 173 -12.45 -12.32 0.85
N ALA A 174 -12.02 -12.49 -0.40
CA ALA A 174 -11.20 -11.51 -1.12
C ALA A 174 -12.01 -10.23 -1.41
N ILE A 175 -13.24 -10.36 -1.91
CA ILE A 175 -14.15 -9.23 -2.16
C ILE A 175 -14.39 -8.45 -0.86
N ASP A 176 -14.73 -9.14 0.23
CA ASP A 176 -14.95 -8.52 1.55
C ASP A 176 -13.72 -7.76 2.06
N ALA A 177 -12.52 -8.33 1.88
CA ALA A 177 -11.28 -7.69 2.28
C ALA A 177 -10.94 -6.47 1.39
N TYR A 178 -11.21 -6.53 0.08
CA TYR A 178 -11.10 -5.36 -0.81
C TYR A 178 -12.12 -4.27 -0.47
N ASP A 179 -13.37 -4.63 -0.16
CA ASP A 179 -14.40 -3.67 0.25
C ASP A 179 -14.00 -2.92 1.51
N ARG A 180 -13.40 -3.62 2.49
CA ARG A 180 -12.84 -2.99 3.68
C ARG A 180 -11.65 -2.07 3.36
N THR A 181 -10.81 -2.46 2.41
CA THR A 181 -9.69 -1.62 1.92
C THR A 181 -10.22 -0.33 1.31
N ILE A 182 -11.21 -0.42 0.42
CA ILE A 182 -11.87 0.71 -0.25
C ILE A 182 -12.57 1.62 0.75
N ALA A 183 -13.25 1.06 1.76
CA ALA A 183 -13.91 1.84 2.80
C ALA A 183 -12.92 2.69 3.62
N LEU A 184 -11.73 2.17 3.90
CA LEU A 184 -10.68 2.92 4.60
C LEU A 184 -9.92 3.89 3.69
N GLN A 185 -9.70 3.52 2.43
CA GLN A 185 -8.99 4.32 1.43
C GLN A 185 -9.75 4.33 0.09
N PRO A 186 -10.78 5.20 -0.06
CA PRO A 186 -11.59 5.24 -1.27
C PRO A 186 -10.79 5.55 -2.54
N GLY A 187 -9.70 6.30 -2.40
CA GLY A 187 -8.79 6.64 -3.50
C GLY A 187 -7.71 5.59 -3.77
N PHE A 188 -7.97 4.28 -3.62
CA PHE A 188 -6.96 3.23 -3.90
C PHE A 188 -7.33 2.44 -5.18
N PRO A 189 -6.84 2.84 -6.37
CA PRO A 189 -7.19 2.21 -7.65
C PRO A 189 -7.05 0.69 -7.67
N ALA A 190 -5.89 0.16 -7.23
CA ALA A 190 -5.62 -1.28 -7.27
C ALA A 190 -6.66 -2.12 -6.51
N ALA A 191 -7.15 -1.63 -5.37
CA ALA A 191 -8.19 -2.33 -4.60
C ALA A 191 -9.52 -2.40 -5.36
N HIS A 192 -9.92 -1.31 -6.02
CA HIS A 192 -11.13 -1.28 -6.86
C HIS A 192 -10.99 -2.19 -8.08
N LEU A 193 -9.83 -2.15 -8.76
CA LEU A 193 -9.59 -2.91 -9.98
C LEU A 193 -9.52 -4.41 -9.70
N ASN A 194 -8.75 -4.85 -8.69
CA ASN A 194 -8.67 -6.26 -8.35
C ASN A 194 -10.03 -6.81 -7.91
N ARG A 195 -10.80 -6.03 -7.13
CA ARG A 195 -12.18 -6.38 -6.80
C ARG A 195 -13.07 -6.47 -8.04
N ALA A 196 -12.93 -5.51 -8.98
CA ALA A 196 -13.71 -5.47 -10.21
C ALA A 196 -13.48 -6.72 -11.08
N VAL A 197 -12.25 -7.24 -11.14
CA VAL A 197 -11.93 -8.51 -11.80
C VAL A 197 -12.70 -9.66 -11.14
N LEU A 198 -12.65 -9.77 -9.81
CA LEU A 198 -13.33 -10.86 -9.10
C LEU A 198 -14.85 -10.84 -9.30
N VAL A 199 -15.48 -9.66 -9.33
CA VAL A 199 -16.93 -9.56 -9.56
C VAL A 199 -17.31 -9.74 -11.04
N LEU A 200 -16.41 -9.45 -12.00
CA LEU A 200 -16.60 -9.83 -13.41
C LEU A 200 -16.68 -11.35 -13.59
N ASP A 201 -15.85 -12.09 -12.85
CA ASP A 201 -15.86 -13.56 -12.88
C ASP A 201 -17.13 -14.14 -12.23
N GLN A 202 -17.84 -13.35 -11.43
CA GLN A 202 -19.15 -13.66 -10.85
C GLN A 202 -20.33 -13.15 -11.69
N ASP A 203 -20.10 -12.72 -12.94
CA ASP A 203 -21.10 -12.15 -13.85
C ASP A 203 -21.83 -10.90 -13.30
N ARG A 204 -21.17 -10.17 -12.38
CA ARG A 204 -21.66 -8.87 -11.86
C ARG A 204 -21.12 -7.72 -12.71
N ASP A 205 -21.36 -7.78 -14.01
CA ASP A 205 -20.70 -6.93 -15.01
C ASP A 205 -20.99 -5.43 -14.84
N ALA A 206 -22.23 -5.08 -14.47
CA ALA A 206 -22.61 -3.69 -14.23
C ALA A 206 -21.86 -3.07 -13.03
N GLU A 207 -21.55 -3.88 -12.02
CA GLU A 207 -20.79 -3.44 -10.86
C GLU A 207 -19.32 -3.23 -11.20
N ALA A 208 -18.71 -4.16 -11.95
CA ALA A 208 -17.35 -4.00 -12.43
C ALA A 208 -17.19 -2.77 -13.34
N LEU A 209 -18.16 -2.53 -14.22
CA LEU A 209 -18.19 -1.33 -15.06
C LEU A 209 -18.20 -0.06 -14.22
N ALA A 210 -19.06 0.00 -13.20
CA ALA A 210 -19.13 1.15 -12.29
C ALA A 210 -17.83 1.36 -11.51
N ALA A 211 -17.17 0.28 -11.07
CA ALA A 211 -15.88 0.35 -10.40
C ALA A 211 -14.78 0.89 -11.32
N ALA A 212 -14.72 0.43 -12.58
CA ALA A 212 -13.76 0.93 -13.56
C ALA A 212 -13.98 2.43 -13.86
N ASP A 213 -15.24 2.85 -14.05
CA ASP A 213 -15.60 4.27 -14.22
C ASP A 213 -15.17 5.12 -13.02
N HIS A 214 -15.38 4.61 -11.81
CA HIS A 214 -14.97 5.28 -10.60
C HIS A 214 -13.45 5.48 -10.54
N VAL A 215 -12.66 4.45 -10.86
CA VAL A 215 -11.19 4.54 -10.88
C VAL A 215 -10.70 5.56 -11.91
N LEU A 216 -11.26 5.56 -13.13
CA LEU A 216 -10.91 6.54 -14.16
C LEU A 216 -11.19 7.99 -13.72
N ALA A 217 -12.33 8.20 -13.04
CA ALA A 217 -12.67 9.50 -12.46
C ALA A 217 -11.69 9.92 -11.36
N LEU A 218 -11.29 9.00 -10.48
CA LEU A 218 -10.29 9.27 -9.44
C LEU A 218 -8.92 9.65 -10.02
N LEU A 219 -8.46 8.90 -11.04
CA LEU A 219 -7.19 9.15 -11.73
C LEU A 219 -7.19 10.51 -12.42
N THR A 220 -8.27 10.84 -13.14
CA THR A 220 -8.41 12.13 -13.83
C THR A 220 -8.46 13.30 -12.84
N ALA A 221 -9.07 13.10 -11.67
CA ALA A 221 -9.15 14.10 -10.62
C ALA A 221 -7.85 14.22 -9.78
N GLY A 222 -6.86 13.34 -9.98
CA GLY A 222 -5.64 13.30 -9.16
C GLY A 222 -5.90 12.97 -7.68
N ARG A 223 -6.95 12.19 -7.38
CA ARG A 223 -7.42 11.88 -6.01
C ARG A 223 -7.01 10.49 -5.53
N THR A 224 -5.94 9.94 -6.08
CA THR A 224 -5.51 8.56 -5.86
C THR A 224 -4.31 8.48 -4.90
N ARG A 225 -4.26 7.41 -4.11
CA ARG A 225 -3.07 6.95 -3.37
C ARG A 225 -2.26 6.10 -4.34
N GLY A 226 -1.24 6.70 -4.93
CA GLY A 226 -0.63 6.15 -6.14
C GLY A 226 -1.46 6.47 -7.36
N GLY A 227 -1.31 5.71 -8.44
CA GLY A 227 -1.95 6.00 -9.72
C GLY A 227 -0.89 6.05 -10.81
N SER A 228 -1.01 5.12 -11.74
CA SER A 228 -0.08 4.92 -12.84
C SER A 228 -0.82 4.85 -14.16
N THR A 229 -0.07 4.96 -15.26
CA THR A 229 -0.60 4.64 -16.58
C THR A 229 -1.09 3.20 -16.65
N TYR A 230 -0.51 2.30 -15.86
CA TYR A 230 -0.94 0.91 -15.72
C TYR A 230 -2.32 0.78 -15.04
N ASP A 231 -2.59 1.55 -13.98
CA ASP A 231 -3.93 1.57 -13.35
C ASP A 231 -4.99 2.09 -14.33
N ALA A 232 -4.65 3.11 -15.14
CA ALA A 232 -5.54 3.62 -16.18
C ALA A 232 -5.81 2.57 -17.25
N ALA A 233 -4.77 1.90 -17.77
CA ALA A 233 -4.93 0.81 -18.74
C ALA A 233 -5.79 -0.31 -18.17
N SER A 234 -5.56 -0.71 -16.91
CA SER A 234 -6.30 -1.79 -16.24
C SER A 234 -7.77 -1.44 -16.07
N ALA A 235 -8.08 -0.20 -15.72
CA ALA A 235 -9.46 0.29 -15.66
C ALA A 235 -10.13 0.24 -17.05
N HIS A 236 -9.41 0.59 -18.11
CA HIS A 236 -9.93 0.51 -19.48
C HIS A 236 -10.17 -0.94 -19.93
N SER A 237 -9.26 -1.86 -19.59
CA SER A 237 -9.41 -3.31 -19.86
C SER A 237 -10.66 -3.88 -19.17
N ILE A 238 -10.81 -3.66 -17.87
CA ILE A 238 -11.98 -4.10 -17.08
C ILE A 238 -13.27 -3.49 -17.64
N LYS A 239 -13.26 -2.20 -17.96
CA LYS A 239 -14.40 -1.51 -18.57
C LYS A 239 -14.76 -2.11 -19.93
N GLY A 240 -13.77 -2.37 -20.78
CA GLY A 240 -13.95 -3.02 -22.07
C GLY A 240 -14.58 -4.41 -21.93
N ALA A 241 -14.02 -5.25 -21.05
CA ALA A 241 -14.54 -6.58 -20.76
C ALA A 241 -15.99 -6.54 -20.24
N ALA A 242 -16.29 -5.66 -19.29
CA ALA A 242 -17.63 -5.49 -18.75
C ALA A 242 -18.64 -5.07 -19.83
N LEU A 243 -18.27 -4.12 -20.70
CA LEU A 243 -19.11 -3.67 -21.81
C LEU A 243 -19.36 -4.78 -22.83
N VAL A 244 -18.36 -5.61 -23.12
CA VAL A 244 -18.52 -6.79 -23.99
C VAL A 244 -19.52 -7.78 -23.40
N LYS A 245 -19.40 -8.14 -22.12
CA LYS A 245 -20.35 -9.04 -21.44
C LYS A 245 -21.78 -8.47 -21.43
N LEU A 246 -21.92 -7.16 -21.28
CA LEU A 246 -23.20 -6.44 -21.36
C LEU A 246 -23.75 -6.26 -22.80
N GLY A 247 -23.05 -6.74 -23.83
CA GLY A 247 -23.46 -6.63 -25.23
C GLY A 247 -23.25 -5.26 -25.88
N ARG A 248 -22.52 -4.35 -25.22
CA ARG A 248 -22.24 -2.98 -25.66
C ARG A 248 -20.95 -2.91 -26.50
N PHE A 249 -20.90 -3.69 -27.58
CA PHE A 249 -19.67 -3.95 -28.34
C PHE A 249 -19.01 -2.71 -28.94
N ALA A 250 -19.78 -1.83 -29.59
CA ALA A 250 -19.23 -0.62 -30.20
C ALA A 250 -18.64 0.34 -29.17
N GLU A 251 -19.21 0.36 -27.96
CA GLU A 251 -18.73 1.19 -26.85
C GLU A 251 -17.49 0.58 -26.18
N ALA A 252 -17.36 -0.75 -26.16
CA ALA A 252 -16.24 -1.44 -25.56
C ALA A 252 -14.91 -1.16 -26.29
N LEU A 253 -14.95 -1.13 -27.64
CA LEU A 253 -13.74 -1.13 -28.47
C LEU A 253 -12.73 -0.01 -28.13
N PRO A 254 -13.11 1.27 -28.00
CA PRO A 254 -12.15 2.33 -27.66
C PRO A 254 -11.45 2.11 -26.32
N PHE A 255 -12.13 1.48 -25.34
CA PHE A 255 -11.51 1.18 -24.05
C PHE A 255 -10.54 0.00 -24.17
N ILE A 256 -10.91 -1.04 -24.93
CA ILE A 256 -10.02 -2.17 -25.19
C ILE A 256 -8.78 -1.72 -25.96
N ASP A 257 -8.96 -0.88 -26.99
CA ASP A 257 -7.85 -0.30 -27.77
C ASP A 257 -6.92 0.53 -26.88
N TYR A 258 -7.47 1.36 -26.01
CA TYR A 258 -6.66 2.12 -25.04
C TYR A 258 -5.84 1.21 -24.14
N ALA A 259 -6.42 0.12 -23.62
CA ALA A 259 -5.71 -0.81 -22.74
C ALA A 259 -4.51 -1.46 -23.46
N ILE A 260 -4.74 -1.96 -24.68
CA ILE A 260 -3.71 -2.55 -25.54
C ILE A 260 -2.59 -1.55 -25.84
N ASP A 261 -2.94 -0.34 -26.27
CA ASP A 261 -1.96 0.70 -26.65
C ASP A 261 -1.13 1.22 -25.46
N ASN A 262 -1.62 1.06 -24.23
CA ASN A 262 -0.97 1.53 -23.01
C ASN A 262 -0.31 0.42 -22.18
N GLY A 263 0.01 -0.70 -22.82
CA GLY A 263 0.92 -1.71 -22.28
C GLY A 263 0.26 -2.84 -21.50
N LEU A 264 -1.06 -3.00 -21.57
CA LEU A 264 -1.70 -4.28 -21.25
C LEU A 264 -1.69 -5.14 -22.51
N ASP A 265 -0.61 -5.88 -22.70
CA ASP A 265 -0.54 -6.92 -23.72
C ASP A 265 -1.13 -8.22 -23.15
N SER A 266 -2.45 -8.22 -22.90
CA SER A 266 -3.15 -9.37 -22.38
C SER A 266 -3.93 -10.08 -23.50
N TRP A 267 -3.83 -11.42 -23.54
CA TRP A 267 -4.61 -12.22 -24.48
C TRP A 267 -6.12 -11.94 -24.33
N ASN A 268 -6.58 -11.64 -23.12
CA ASN A 268 -7.97 -11.32 -22.80
C ASN A 268 -8.46 -10.05 -23.52
N ASP A 269 -7.65 -9.01 -23.62
CA ASP A 269 -8.05 -7.77 -24.31
C ASP A 269 -8.22 -8.00 -25.81
N TYR A 270 -7.29 -8.74 -26.44
CA TYR A 270 -7.43 -9.14 -27.84
C TYR A 270 -8.59 -10.08 -28.08
N TYR A 271 -8.85 -11.02 -27.17
CA TYR A 271 -10.03 -11.89 -27.22
C TYR A 271 -11.33 -11.06 -27.20
N ASN A 272 -11.44 -10.14 -26.24
CA ASN A 272 -12.60 -9.26 -26.10
C ASN A 272 -12.76 -8.34 -27.33
N LYS A 273 -11.65 -7.84 -27.89
CA LYS A 273 -11.65 -7.07 -29.14
C LYS A 273 -12.17 -7.90 -30.31
N ALA A 274 -11.63 -9.09 -30.51
CA ALA A 274 -12.03 -10.00 -31.58
C ALA A 274 -13.52 -10.34 -31.48
N TYR A 275 -13.99 -10.66 -30.27
CA TYR A 275 -15.39 -10.96 -30.02
C TYR A 275 -16.29 -9.75 -30.31
N ALA A 276 -15.95 -8.56 -29.82
CA ALA A 276 -16.71 -7.34 -30.08
C ALA A 276 -16.78 -7.00 -31.59
N LEU A 277 -15.67 -7.15 -32.30
CA LEU A 277 -15.58 -6.90 -33.75
C LEU A 277 -16.45 -7.87 -34.56
N ASP A 278 -16.43 -9.16 -34.21
CA ASP A 278 -17.26 -10.18 -34.87
C ASP A 278 -18.75 -9.87 -34.70
N ARG A 279 -19.17 -9.49 -33.48
CA ARG A 279 -20.55 -9.08 -33.18
C ARG A 279 -20.99 -7.81 -33.91
N LEU A 280 -20.05 -7.01 -34.40
CA LEU A 280 -20.28 -5.82 -35.22
C LEU A 280 -20.12 -6.09 -36.73
N GLY A 281 -19.80 -7.32 -37.14
CA GLY A 281 -19.60 -7.68 -38.55
C GLY A 281 -18.25 -7.23 -39.14
N ARG A 282 -17.27 -6.86 -38.30
CA ARG A 282 -15.92 -6.44 -38.72
C ARG A 282 -14.97 -7.64 -38.77
N THR A 283 -15.28 -8.61 -39.63
CA THR A 283 -14.67 -9.96 -39.61
C THR A 283 -13.15 -9.95 -39.82
N GLU A 284 -12.63 -9.18 -40.77
CA GLU A 284 -11.18 -9.13 -41.04
C GLU A 284 -10.38 -8.63 -39.82
N GLU A 285 -10.88 -7.60 -39.15
CA GLU A 285 -10.25 -7.05 -37.94
C GLU A 285 -10.39 -8.01 -36.75
N ALA A 286 -11.52 -8.73 -36.67
CA ALA A 286 -11.75 -9.75 -35.66
C ALA A 286 -10.76 -10.91 -35.79
N ASP A 287 -10.49 -11.37 -37.02
CA ASP A 287 -9.55 -12.46 -37.29
C ASP A 287 -8.11 -12.07 -36.94
N LEU A 288 -7.71 -10.83 -37.23
CA LEU A 288 -6.41 -10.28 -36.82
C LEU A 288 -6.27 -10.27 -35.29
N ALA A 289 -7.26 -9.70 -34.59
CA ALA A 289 -7.25 -9.65 -33.12
C ALA A 289 -7.24 -11.06 -32.50
N ARG A 290 -7.98 -12.01 -33.08
CA ARG A 290 -8.00 -13.40 -32.62
C ARG A 290 -6.65 -14.09 -32.79
N GLY A 291 -5.98 -13.90 -33.92
CA GLY A 291 -4.64 -14.46 -34.15
C GLY A 291 -3.61 -13.96 -33.12
N ILE A 292 -3.68 -12.68 -32.74
CA ILE A 292 -2.83 -12.13 -31.67
C ILE A 292 -3.20 -12.72 -30.31
N SER A 293 -4.50 -12.79 -29.99
CA SER A 293 -4.99 -13.40 -28.75
C SER A 293 -4.51 -14.84 -28.58
N ASP A 294 -4.60 -15.67 -29.61
CA ASP A 294 -4.16 -17.06 -29.55
C ASP A 294 -2.64 -17.16 -29.36
N SER A 295 -1.87 -16.31 -30.07
CA SER A 295 -0.40 -16.26 -29.94
C SER A 295 0.05 -15.88 -28.52
N LEU A 296 -0.64 -14.92 -27.88
CA LEU A 296 -0.35 -14.50 -26.52
C LEU A 296 -0.75 -15.53 -25.46
N ARG A 297 -1.76 -16.35 -25.73
CA ARG A 297 -2.21 -17.40 -24.79
C ARG A 297 -1.25 -18.60 -24.76
N GLU A 298 -0.50 -18.82 -25.84
CA GLU A 298 0.44 -19.94 -25.98
C GLU A 298 1.88 -19.63 -25.50
N ALA A 299 2.20 -18.35 -25.28
CA ALA A 299 3.51 -17.86 -24.82
C ALA A 299 3.67 -17.93 -23.30
#